data_AF-A0A2H0BRL8-F1
#
_entry.id   AF-A0A2H0BRL8-F1
#
_cell.length_a   1.000
_cell.length_b   1.000
_cell.length_c   1.000
_cell.angle_alpha   90.00
_cell.angle_beta   90.00
_cell.angle_gamma   90.00
#
_symmetry.space_group_name_H-M   'P 1'
#
loop_
_entity.id
_entity.type
_entity.pdbx_description
1 polymer ?
#
loop_
_entity_poly.entity_id
_entity_poly.type
_entity_poly.pdbx_seq_one_letter_code
_entity_poly.pdbx_strand_id
1 'polypeptide(L)'
;MKSNNILQNLTVAALTASLCVPSSALAQTRLDASATVRAKPEASSVADRARVCTGLENRVRLLETRYAELQKRLEANQGAQKDRLESLRNERLDHTKTWQDKENTNRNTQFTKLEALAKTDARKAAVVEFKMTVETAVTVRREAFRAADETFKAQMRSAADNWKTSASDAAANFRAAVQTAADGALTLCKSGDDAELIRTAFQADLKTARMQFQNDRKSLTRVGDQAKAYAHSRKEAYATAFADFKITLEAARIALKAAFAADASKTVSN
;
A
#
# COMPACT_ATOMS: atom_id res chain seq x y z
N MET A 1 -9.90 22.79 3.61
CA MET A 1 -8.80 22.02 3.00
C MET A 1 -9.41 20.86 2.24
N LYS A 2 -9.42 20.92 0.90
CA LYS A 2 -9.92 19.82 0.06
C LYS A 2 -9.01 18.62 0.24
N SER A 3 -9.52 17.57 0.88
CA SER A 3 -8.85 16.28 1.00
C SER A 3 -8.72 15.67 -0.39
N ASN A 4 -7.57 15.90 -1.04
CA ASN A 4 -7.26 15.23 -2.30
C ASN A 4 -7.14 13.72 -2.03
N ASN A 5 -8.15 12.97 -2.46
CA ASN A 5 -8.27 11.51 -2.44
C ASN A 5 -7.18 10.84 -3.29
N ILE A 6 -5.92 10.86 -2.84
CA ILE A 6 -4.78 10.32 -3.61
C ILE A 6 -4.35 8.92 -3.13
N LEU A 7 -4.90 8.42 -2.02
CA LEU A 7 -4.58 7.08 -1.50
C LEU A 7 -5.41 5.93 -2.13
N GLN A 8 -6.27 6.20 -3.12
CA GLN A 8 -7.14 5.17 -3.71
C GLN A 8 -6.52 4.35 -4.85
N ASN A 9 -5.32 4.69 -5.35
CA ASN A 9 -4.76 4.04 -6.53
C ASN A 9 -3.56 3.11 -6.23
N LEU A 10 -3.61 2.37 -5.12
CA LEU A 10 -2.83 1.13 -4.96
C LEU A 10 -3.60 -0.06 -5.55
N THR A 11 -4.14 0.11 -6.76
CA THR A 11 -4.67 -1.00 -7.55
C THR A 11 -3.54 -1.61 -8.35
N VAL A 12 -2.71 -2.43 -7.69
CA VAL A 12 -1.87 -3.42 -8.41
C VAL A 12 -2.81 -4.58 -8.80
N ALA A 13 -3.69 -4.30 -9.75
CA ALA A 13 -4.66 -5.22 -10.33
C ALA A 13 -4.01 -6.15 -11.39
N ALA A 14 -2.74 -6.51 -11.22
CA ALA A 14 -1.95 -7.23 -12.23
C ALA A 14 -1.83 -8.74 -11.98
N LEU A 15 -2.38 -9.27 -10.88
CA LEU A 15 -2.46 -10.72 -10.63
C LEU A 15 -3.83 -11.33 -10.96
N THR A 16 -4.76 -10.54 -11.50
CA THR A 16 -6.16 -10.96 -11.74
C THR A 16 -6.54 -11.23 -13.18
N ALA A 17 -5.72 -10.85 -14.16
CA ALA A 17 -6.10 -11.03 -15.56
C ALA A 17 -5.39 -12.25 -16.17
N SER A 18 -6.20 -13.18 -16.66
CA SER A 18 -5.83 -14.18 -17.69
C SER A 18 -5.51 -15.63 -17.26
N LEU A 19 -6.25 -16.17 -16.29
CA LEU A 19 -6.51 -17.63 -16.22
C LEU A 19 -8.01 -17.95 -16.00
N CYS A 20 -8.93 -17.10 -16.51
CA CYS A 20 -10.29 -17.55 -16.79
C CYS A 20 -10.28 -18.23 -18.16
N VAL A 21 -10.04 -19.55 -18.16
CA VAL A 21 -10.50 -20.39 -19.29
C VAL A 21 -12.02 -20.48 -19.14
N PRO A 22 -12.80 -20.17 -20.19
CA PRO A 22 -14.26 -20.22 -20.12
C PRO A 22 -14.71 -21.62 -19.69
N SER A 23 -15.46 -21.68 -18.59
CA SER A 23 -16.18 -22.87 -18.17
C SER A 23 -17.31 -23.11 -19.17
N SER A 24 -17.07 -23.92 -20.19
CA SER A 24 -18.13 -24.46 -21.03
C SER A 24 -18.96 -25.44 -20.21
N ALA A 25 -19.97 -24.92 -19.51
CA ALA A 25 -21.09 -25.73 -19.07
C ALA A 25 -21.85 -26.17 -20.33
N LEU A 26 -21.79 -27.45 -20.68
CA LEU A 26 -22.74 -28.08 -21.58
C LEU A 26 -23.57 -29.08 -20.77
N ALA A 27 -24.87 -28.89 -20.91
CA ALA A 27 -25.95 -29.43 -20.10
C ALA A 27 -26.06 -30.95 -20.15
N GLN A 28 -26.48 -31.53 -19.02
CA GLN A 28 -27.15 -32.82 -18.97
C GLN A 28 -28.54 -32.68 -19.60
N THR A 29 -28.85 -33.52 -20.59
CA THR A 29 -30.01 -34.44 -20.60
C THR A 29 -30.13 -35.04 -21.99
N ARG A 30 -29.94 -36.37 -22.10
CA ARG A 30 -30.87 -37.29 -22.78
C ARG A 30 -30.73 -38.66 -22.13
N LEU A 31 -31.79 -39.06 -21.42
CA LEU A 31 -32.07 -40.46 -21.11
C LEU A 31 -32.61 -41.13 -22.37
N ASP A 32 -32.41 -42.45 -22.40
CA ASP A 32 -32.94 -43.46 -23.34
C ASP A 32 -32.22 -43.65 -24.68
N ALA A 33 -31.40 -44.71 -24.76
CA ALA A 33 -31.81 -45.98 -25.37
C ALA A 33 -30.61 -46.87 -25.73
N SER A 34 -30.73 -48.16 -25.40
CA SER A 34 -29.97 -49.31 -25.90
C SER A 34 -28.51 -49.45 -25.44
N ALA A 35 -28.34 -50.34 -24.46
CA ALA A 35 -27.07 -50.99 -24.13
C ALA A 35 -26.55 -51.82 -25.32
N THR A 36 -25.66 -51.22 -26.10
CA THR A 36 -24.54 -51.96 -26.69
C THR A 36 -23.28 -51.31 -26.16
N VAL A 37 -22.66 -51.94 -25.16
CA VAL A 37 -21.28 -51.62 -24.74
C VAL A 37 -20.38 -51.99 -25.92
N ARG A 38 -20.22 -51.03 -26.84
CA ARG A 38 -19.23 -51.14 -27.91
C ARG A 38 -17.90 -50.87 -27.22
N ALA A 39 -17.21 -51.94 -26.84
CA ALA A 39 -15.86 -51.87 -26.32
C ALA A 39 -15.04 -50.98 -27.27
N LYS A 40 -14.65 -49.81 -26.76
CA LYS A 40 -13.81 -48.87 -27.50
C LYS A 40 -12.52 -49.62 -27.81
N PRO A 41 -12.10 -49.77 -29.08
CA PRO A 41 -10.96 -50.62 -29.42
C PRO A 41 -9.73 -50.14 -28.65
N GLU A 42 -9.00 -51.06 -28.01
CA GLU A 42 -7.85 -50.76 -27.13
C GLU A 42 -6.87 -49.77 -27.78
N ALA A 43 -6.64 -49.88 -29.09
CA ALA A 43 -5.81 -48.96 -29.87
C ALA A 43 -6.25 -47.49 -29.81
N SER A 44 -7.55 -47.20 -29.75
CA SER A 44 -8.08 -45.84 -29.61
C SER A 44 -7.99 -45.29 -28.18
N SER A 45 -8.01 -46.17 -27.17
CA SER A 45 -7.80 -45.78 -25.76
C SER A 45 -6.33 -45.42 -25.49
N VAL A 46 -5.40 -46.12 -26.12
CA VAL A 46 -3.96 -45.87 -26.05
C VAL A 46 -3.59 -44.55 -26.74
N ALA A 47 -4.13 -44.29 -27.94
CA ALA A 47 -3.90 -43.04 -28.67
C ALA A 47 -4.47 -41.82 -27.93
N ASP A 48 -5.63 -41.95 -27.29
CA ASP A 48 -6.24 -40.88 -26.51
C ASP A 48 -5.46 -40.56 -25.23
N ARG A 49 -4.95 -41.59 -24.53
CA ARG A 49 -4.07 -41.42 -23.38
C ARG A 49 -2.78 -40.70 -23.78
N ALA A 50 -2.11 -41.14 -24.84
CA ALA A 50 -0.90 -40.50 -25.34
C ALA A 50 -1.14 -39.01 -25.65
N ARG A 51 -2.26 -38.67 -26.30
CA ARG A 51 -2.63 -37.28 -26.58
C ARG A 51 -2.84 -36.45 -25.31
N VAL A 52 -3.47 -37.01 -24.27
CA VAL A 52 -3.66 -36.33 -22.97
C VAL A 52 -2.32 -36.08 -22.29
N CYS A 53 -1.46 -37.10 -22.24
CA CYS A 53 -0.19 -37.03 -21.55
C CYS A 53 0.76 -36.02 -22.21
N THR A 54 0.92 -36.07 -23.54
CA THR A 54 1.70 -35.05 -24.28
C THR A 54 1.08 -33.66 -24.16
N GLY A 55 -0.26 -33.57 -24.17
CA GLY A 55 -0.97 -32.32 -23.95
C GLY A 55 -0.72 -31.72 -22.56
N LEU A 56 -0.62 -32.56 -21.53
CA LEU A 56 -0.33 -32.17 -20.16
C LEU A 56 1.10 -31.64 -20.03
N GLU A 57 2.10 -32.36 -20.55
CA GLU A 57 3.52 -31.93 -20.53
C GLU A 57 3.71 -30.56 -21.17
N ASN A 58 3.08 -30.32 -22.32
CA ASN A 58 3.13 -29.03 -23.00
C ASN A 58 2.46 -27.91 -22.18
N ARG A 59 1.34 -28.21 -21.50
CA ARG A 59 0.65 -27.25 -20.64
C ARG A 59 1.48 -26.90 -19.40
N VAL A 60 2.21 -27.86 -18.82
CA VAL A 60 3.12 -27.62 -17.69
C VAL A 60 4.23 -26.66 -18.10
N ARG A 61 4.94 -26.94 -19.21
CA ARG A 61 6.00 -26.04 -19.72
C ARG A 61 5.50 -24.62 -20.00
N LEU A 62 4.29 -24.51 -20.56
CA LEU A 62 3.67 -23.21 -20.83
C LEU A 62 3.34 -22.44 -19.55
N LEU A 63 2.89 -23.14 -18.49
CA LEU A 63 2.61 -22.52 -17.19
C LEU A 63 3.88 -21.95 -16.55
N GLU A 64 4.99 -22.68 -16.61
CA GLU A 64 6.28 -22.20 -16.09
C GLU A 64 6.77 -20.94 -16.81
N THR A 65 6.66 -20.93 -18.15
CA THR A 65 7.05 -19.78 -18.97
C THR A 65 6.19 -18.55 -18.66
N ARG A 66 4.86 -18.75 -18.56
CA ARG A 66 3.93 -17.66 -18.22
C ARG A 66 4.19 -17.10 -16.82
N TYR A 67 4.53 -17.96 -15.86
CA TYR A 67 4.88 -17.53 -14.52
C TYR A 67 6.12 -16.64 -14.50
N ALA A 68 7.20 -17.05 -15.20
CA ALA A 68 8.43 -16.26 -15.28
C ALA A 68 8.20 -14.89 -15.92
N GLU A 69 7.39 -14.82 -16.98
CA GLU A 69 7.02 -13.56 -17.64
C GLU A 69 6.20 -12.64 -16.72
N LEU A 70 5.23 -13.19 -15.99
CA LEU A 70 4.44 -12.43 -15.01
C LEU A 70 5.33 -11.87 -13.90
N GLN A 71 6.29 -12.65 -13.41
CA GLN A 71 7.24 -12.20 -12.39
C GLN A 71 8.06 -10.99 -12.87
N LYS A 72 8.61 -11.06 -14.09
CA LYS A 72 9.35 -9.93 -14.68
C LYS A 72 8.49 -8.68 -14.82
N ARG A 73 7.24 -8.82 -15.26
CA ARG A 73 6.30 -7.68 -15.37
C ARG A 73 5.97 -7.07 -14.02
N LEU A 74 5.82 -7.88 -12.98
CA LEU A 74 5.59 -7.40 -11.62
C LEU A 74 6.79 -6.61 -11.11
N GLU A 75 8.02 -7.10 -11.32
CA GLU A 75 9.25 -6.40 -10.94
C GLU A 75 9.39 -5.06 -11.68
N ALA A 76 9.13 -5.02 -12.99
CA ALA A 76 9.17 -3.78 -13.77
C ALA A 76 8.13 -2.75 -13.30
N ASN A 77 6.90 -3.18 -13.04
CA ASN A 77 5.84 -2.31 -12.52
C ASN A 77 6.16 -1.77 -11.12
N GLN A 78 6.82 -2.57 -10.27
CA GLN A 78 7.29 -2.12 -8.96
C GLN A 78 8.35 -1.01 -9.08
N GLY A 79 9.29 -1.15 -10.02
CA GLY A 79 10.29 -0.12 -10.31
C GLY A 79 9.66 1.21 -10.73
N ALA A 80 8.82 1.19 -11.78
CA ALA A 80 8.16 2.39 -12.28
C ALA A 80 7.29 3.10 -11.22
N GLN A 81 6.61 2.32 -10.37
CA GLN A 81 5.82 2.88 -9.27
C GLN A 81 6.70 3.53 -8.20
N LYS A 82 7.85 2.95 -7.88
CA LYS A 82 8.81 3.52 -6.92
C LYS A 82 9.30 4.88 -7.41
N ASP A 83 9.70 4.98 -8.67
CA ASP A 83 10.21 6.21 -9.26
C ASP A 83 9.16 7.32 -9.24
N ARG A 84 7.90 6.98 -9.59
CA ARG A 84 6.77 7.93 -9.50
C ARG A 84 6.54 8.44 -8.08
N LEU A 85 6.57 7.55 -7.08
CA LEU A 85 6.37 7.92 -5.69
C LEU A 85 7.52 8.79 -5.16
N GLU A 86 8.74 8.53 -5.61
CA GLU A 86 9.91 9.33 -5.28
C GLU A 86 9.83 10.74 -5.87
N SER A 87 9.43 10.87 -7.13
CA SER A 87 9.17 12.17 -7.76
C SER A 87 8.12 12.99 -6.99
N LEU A 88 6.96 12.40 -6.68
CA LEU A 88 5.91 13.06 -5.90
C LEU A 88 6.35 13.44 -4.48
N ARG A 89 7.26 12.66 -3.89
CA ARG A 89 7.86 12.99 -2.59
C ARG A 89 8.72 14.24 -2.69
N ASN A 90 9.55 14.33 -3.72
CA ASN A 90 10.44 15.47 -3.93
C ASN A 90 9.65 16.77 -4.17
N GLU A 91 8.59 16.71 -4.98
CA GLU A 91 7.68 17.85 -5.18
C GLU A 91 7.04 18.33 -3.88
N ARG A 92 6.61 17.39 -3.02
CA ARG A 92 6.02 17.74 -1.72
C ARG A 92 7.03 18.37 -0.77
N LEU A 93 8.27 17.89 -0.78
CA LEU A 93 9.35 18.45 0.03
C LEU A 93 9.66 19.88 -0.38
N ASP A 94 9.75 20.13 -1.69
CA ASP A 94 9.97 21.46 -2.23
C ASP A 94 8.86 22.44 -1.84
N HIS A 95 7.60 22.04 -2.08
CA HIS A 95 6.44 22.84 -1.67
C HIS A 95 6.43 23.12 -0.16
N THR A 96 6.76 22.12 0.66
CA THR A 96 6.85 22.29 2.12
C THR A 96 7.92 23.31 2.51
N LYS A 97 9.08 23.28 1.85
CA LYS A 97 10.16 24.25 2.06
C LYS A 97 9.71 25.67 1.70
N THR A 98 9.08 25.86 0.53
CA THR A 98 8.54 27.17 0.13
C THR A 98 7.56 27.75 1.16
N TRP A 99 6.65 26.93 1.69
CA TRP A 99 5.73 27.37 2.74
C TRP A 99 6.44 27.71 4.04
N GLN A 100 7.44 26.93 4.44
CA GLN A 100 8.24 27.21 5.64
C GLN A 100 9.00 28.52 5.52
N ASP A 101 9.57 28.80 4.35
CA ASP A 101 10.31 30.03 4.09
C ASP A 101 9.37 31.25 4.14
N LYS A 102 8.18 31.16 3.53
CA LYS A 102 7.16 32.21 3.61
C LYS A 102 6.70 32.49 5.05
N GLU A 103 6.46 31.44 5.83
CA GLU A 103 6.10 31.55 7.25
C GLU A 103 7.24 32.18 8.08
N ASN A 104 8.49 31.83 7.79
CA ASN A 104 9.66 32.43 8.44
C ASN A 104 9.78 33.92 8.11
N THR A 105 9.65 34.31 6.84
CA THR A 105 9.68 35.71 6.41
C THR A 105 8.57 36.51 7.09
N ASN A 106 7.34 36.00 7.06
CA ASN A 106 6.21 36.68 7.70
C ASN A 106 6.44 36.88 9.20
N ARG A 107 6.92 35.85 9.90
CA ARG A 107 7.21 35.94 11.34
C ARG A 107 8.32 36.96 11.61
N ASN A 108 9.41 36.93 10.85
CA ASN A 108 10.50 37.91 10.99
C ASN A 108 10.01 39.34 10.76
N THR A 109 9.13 39.56 9.79
CA THR A 109 8.52 40.89 9.59
C THR A 109 7.71 41.35 10.80
N GLN A 110 6.91 40.47 11.44
CA GLN A 110 6.15 40.84 12.64
C GLN A 110 7.08 41.13 13.83
N PHE A 111 8.11 40.34 13.98
CA PHE A 111 9.17 40.54 14.96
C PHE A 111 9.87 41.89 14.83
N THR A 112 10.27 42.29 13.62
CA THR A 112 10.86 43.62 13.37
C THR A 112 9.90 44.75 13.75
N LYS A 113 8.60 44.59 13.50
CA LYS A 113 7.59 45.59 13.93
C LYS A 113 7.52 45.71 15.45
N LEU A 114 7.57 44.60 16.18
CA LEU A 114 7.58 44.60 17.65
C LEU A 114 8.84 45.26 18.21
N GLU A 115 10.00 44.97 17.62
CA GLU A 115 11.26 45.61 18.01
C GLU A 115 11.23 47.12 17.81
N ALA A 116 10.65 47.59 16.69
CA ALA A 116 10.49 49.01 16.43
C ALA A 116 9.59 49.71 17.48
N LEU A 117 8.63 49.02 18.07
CA LEU A 117 7.73 49.54 19.11
C LEU A 117 8.35 49.50 20.52
N ALA A 118 9.34 48.64 20.74
CA ALA A 118 10.01 48.47 22.02
C ALA A 118 11.06 49.57 22.26
N LYS A 119 10.61 50.76 22.69
CA LYS A 119 11.50 51.93 22.90
C LYS A 119 12.32 51.87 24.18
N THR A 120 11.81 51.25 25.22
CA THR A 120 12.45 51.08 26.53
C THR A 120 13.20 49.75 26.61
N ASP A 121 14.24 49.65 27.44
CA ASP A 121 14.99 48.40 27.59
C ASP A 121 14.16 47.25 28.16
N ALA A 122 13.19 47.55 29.05
CA ALA A 122 12.23 46.57 29.55
C ALA A 122 11.39 45.94 28.42
N ARG A 123 10.81 46.76 27.53
CA ARG A 123 10.09 46.28 26.33
C ARG A 123 10.99 45.51 25.37
N LYS A 124 12.25 45.94 25.17
CA LYS A 124 13.19 45.23 24.28
C LYS A 124 13.47 43.83 24.81
N ALA A 125 13.74 43.71 26.11
CA ALA A 125 13.94 42.41 26.76
C ALA A 125 12.70 41.51 26.62
N ALA A 126 11.50 42.05 26.81
CA ALA A 126 10.25 41.29 26.60
C ALA A 126 10.04 40.84 25.15
N VAL A 127 10.43 41.64 24.15
CA VAL A 127 10.38 41.24 22.74
C VAL A 127 11.37 40.11 22.44
N VAL A 128 12.58 40.14 23.01
CA VAL A 128 13.56 39.05 22.87
C VAL A 128 13.02 37.74 23.45
N GLU A 129 12.44 37.79 24.65
CA GLU A 129 11.84 36.61 25.28
C GLU A 129 10.66 36.05 24.46
N PHE A 130 9.79 36.94 23.96
CA PHE A 130 8.69 36.56 23.09
C PHE A 130 9.18 35.88 21.80
N LYS A 131 10.20 36.45 21.15
CA LYS A 131 10.82 35.87 19.95
C LYS A 131 11.32 34.46 20.21
N MET A 132 12.15 34.29 21.24
CA MET A 132 12.74 33.00 21.62
C MET A 132 11.67 31.96 21.92
N THR A 133 10.63 32.34 22.69
CA THR A 133 9.52 31.44 23.02
C THR A 133 8.77 30.99 21.76
N VAL A 134 8.44 31.91 20.86
CA VAL A 134 7.73 31.59 19.62
C VAL A 134 8.58 30.75 18.68
N GLU A 135 9.87 31.03 18.52
CA GLU A 135 10.76 30.25 17.67
C GLU A 135 10.96 28.82 18.19
N THR A 136 11.09 28.68 19.52
CA THR A 136 11.13 27.36 20.18
C THR A 136 9.83 26.59 19.91
N ALA A 137 8.67 27.23 20.10
CA ALA A 137 7.37 26.60 19.85
C ALA A 137 7.17 26.20 18.37
N VAL A 138 7.65 27.01 17.43
CA VAL A 138 7.63 26.68 15.99
C VAL A 138 8.50 25.46 15.71
N THR A 139 9.71 25.38 16.29
CA THR A 139 10.62 24.25 16.13
C THR A 139 10.00 22.96 16.67
N VAL A 140 9.49 22.98 17.91
CA VAL A 140 8.81 21.82 18.54
C VAL A 140 7.66 21.33 17.67
N ARG A 141 6.80 22.24 17.16
CA ARG A 141 5.70 21.86 16.27
C ARG A 141 6.19 21.21 14.97
N ARG A 142 7.25 21.75 14.36
CA ARG A 142 7.83 21.19 13.13
C ARG A 142 8.41 19.81 13.36
N GLU A 143 9.09 19.60 14.49
CA GLU A 143 9.64 18.30 14.85
C GLU A 143 8.55 17.26 15.10
N ALA A 144 7.48 17.64 15.80
CA ALA A 144 6.31 16.78 16.00
C ALA A 144 5.65 16.39 14.66
N PHE A 145 5.51 17.34 13.73
CA PHE A 145 4.97 17.05 12.40
C PHE A 145 5.88 16.09 11.62
N ARG A 146 7.20 16.32 11.64
CA ARG A 146 8.18 15.42 11.02
C ARG A 146 8.11 14.02 11.60
N ALA A 147 8.07 13.89 12.93
CA ALA A 147 7.99 12.60 13.61
C ALA A 147 6.71 11.82 13.23
N ALA A 148 5.57 12.51 13.17
CA ALA A 148 4.31 11.90 12.74
C ALA A 148 4.33 11.47 11.26
N ASP A 149 4.95 12.27 10.38
CA ASP A 149 5.13 11.89 8.97
C ASP A 149 6.08 10.68 8.80
N GLU A 150 7.19 10.63 9.54
CA GLU A 150 8.10 9.46 9.51
C GLU A 150 7.42 8.20 10.04
N THR A 151 6.65 8.33 11.12
CA THR A 151 5.84 7.20 11.66
C THR A 151 4.85 6.69 10.61
N PHE A 152 4.12 7.60 9.97
CA PHE A 152 3.18 7.26 8.90
C PHE A 152 3.89 6.53 7.74
N LYS A 153 5.05 7.03 7.31
CA LYS A 153 5.84 6.40 6.23
C LYS A 153 6.31 5.00 6.61
N ALA A 154 6.84 4.84 7.83
CA ALA A 154 7.30 3.55 8.32
C ALA A 154 6.16 2.52 8.38
N GLN A 155 5.00 2.92 8.88
CA GLN A 155 3.81 2.07 8.95
C GLN A 155 3.29 1.68 7.55
N MET A 156 3.23 2.64 6.62
CA MET A 156 2.84 2.38 5.23
C MET A 156 3.80 1.43 4.52
N ARG A 157 5.12 1.61 4.73
CA ARG A 157 6.14 0.73 4.18
C ARG A 157 6.01 -0.69 4.73
N SER A 158 5.90 -0.82 6.06
CA SER A 158 5.73 -2.12 6.71
C SER A 158 4.46 -2.84 6.22
N ALA A 159 3.34 -2.14 6.10
CA ALA A 159 2.11 -2.70 5.55
C ALA A 159 2.27 -3.17 4.10
N ALA A 160 2.95 -2.38 3.26
CA ALA A 160 3.23 -2.75 1.87
C ALA A 160 4.18 -3.96 1.76
N ASP A 161 5.24 -3.99 2.56
CA ASP A 161 6.21 -5.10 2.59
C ASP A 161 5.53 -6.40 3.06
N ASN A 162 4.72 -6.34 4.13
CA ASN A 162 3.97 -7.50 4.63
C ASN A 162 2.96 -8.03 3.59
N TRP A 163 2.26 -7.12 2.90
CA TRP A 163 1.35 -7.50 1.82
C TRP A 163 2.11 -8.14 0.65
N LYS A 164 3.26 -7.58 0.26
CA LYS A 164 4.11 -8.12 -0.80
C LYS A 164 4.58 -9.53 -0.49
N THR A 165 5.09 -9.76 0.72
CA THR A 165 5.51 -11.10 1.18
C THR A 165 4.34 -12.07 1.13
N SER A 166 3.21 -11.71 1.75
CA SER A 166 2.02 -12.58 1.79
C SER A 166 1.46 -12.90 0.40
N ALA A 167 1.46 -11.92 -0.51
CA ALA A 167 1.03 -12.13 -1.89
C ALA A 167 2.01 -13.01 -2.68
N SER A 168 3.32 -12.85 -2.45
CA SER A 168 4.36 -13.72 -3.03
C SER A 168 4.22 -15.15 -2.54
N ASP A 169 3.99 -15.35 -1.25
CA ASP A 169 3.80 -16.67 -0.65
C ASP A 169 2.55 -17.36 -1.20
N ALA A 170 1.42 -16.64 -1.30
CA ALA A 170 0.21 -17.17 -1.93
C ALA A 170 0.43 -17.60 -3.39
N ALA A 171 1.21 -16.83 -4.15
CA ALA A 171 1.55 -17.17 -5.53
C ALA A 171 2.48 -18.38 -5.62
N ALA A 172 3.48 -18.47 -4.74
CA ALA A 172 4.40 -19.60 -4.66
C ALA A 172 3.66 -20.89 -4.26
N ASN A 173 2.76 -20.83 -3.28
CA ASN A 173 1.93 -21.95 -2.85
C ASN A 173 1.01 -22.44 -3.97
N PHE A 174 0.36 -21.51 -4.69
CA PHE A 174 -0.45 -21.88 -5.85
C PHE A 174 0.38 -22.55 -6.94
N ARG A 175 1.58 -22.04 -7.24
CA ARG A 175 2.51 -22.66 -8.19
C ARG A 175 2.87 -24.07 -7.76
N ALA A 176 3.26 -24.27 -6.50
CA ALA A 176 3.60 -25.58 -5.96
C ALA A 176 2.43 -26.55 -6.09
N ALA A 177 1.21 -26.14 -5.73
CA ALA A 177 0.01 -26.97 -5.86
C ALA A 177 -0.29 -27.35 -7.32
N VAL A 178 -0.10 -26.43 -8.27
CA VAL A 178 -0.24 -26.72 -9.71
C VAL A 178 0.82 -27.70 -10.19
N GLN A 179 2.06 -27.58 -9.72
CA GLN A 179 3.13 -28.52 -10.04
C GLN A 179 2.83 -29.91 -9.48
N THR A 180 2.39 -30.01 -8.22
CA THR A 180 1.97 -31.29 -7.61
C THR A 180 0.83 -31.94 -8.38
N ALA A 181 -0.18 -31.16 -8.79
CA ALA A 181 -1.28 -31.67 -9.62
C ALA A 181 -0.78 -32.21 -10.97
N ALA A 182 0.18 -31.52 -11.59
CA ALA A 182 0.78 -31.95 -12.84
C ALA A 182 1.59 -33.24 -12.67
N ASP A 183 2.43 -33.32 -11.64
CA ASP A 183 3.26 -34.50 -11.34
C ASP A 183 2.38 -35.72 -11.00
N GLY A 184 1.27 -35.52 -10.29
CA GLY A 184 0.27 -36.56 -10.03
C GLY A 184 -0.36 -37.08 -11.32
N ALA A 185 -0.79 -36.17 -12.20
CA ALA A 185 -1.38 -36.55 -13.49
C ALA A 185 -0.36 -37.20 -14.45
N LEU A 186 0.91 -36.80 -14.42
CA LEU A 186 2.00 -37.46 -15.15
C LEU A 186 2.32 -38.84 -14.58
N THR A 187 2.15 -39.05 -13.28
CA THR A 187 2.28 -40.38 -12.66
C THR A 187 1.19 -41.32 -13.16
N LEU A 188 -0.06 -40.88 -13.20
CA LEU A 188 -1.17 -41.64 -13.79
C LEU A 188 -0.92 -41.97 -15.26
N CYS A 189 -0.37 -41.02 -16.03
CA CYS A 189 0.07 -41.25 -17.40
C CYS A 189 1.10 -42.39 -17.54
N LYS A 190 2.07 -42.48 -16.61
CA LYS A 190 3.10 -43.54 -16.60
C LYS A 190 2.56 -44.89 -16.14
N SER A 191 1.59 -44.88 -15.24
CA SER A 191 0.87 -46.07 -14.77
C SER A 191 -0.05 -46.68 -15.83
N GLY A 192 -0.31 -45.96 -16.93
CA GLY A 192 -1.16 -46.44 -18.03
C GLY A 192 -2.65 -46.23 -17.80
N ASP A 193 -3.02 -45.44 -16.79
CA ASP A 193 -4.40 -45.13 -16.42
C ASP A 193 -5.20 -44.52 -17.59
N ASP A 194 -6.53 -44.65 -17.52
CA ASP A 194 -7.39 -44.17 -18.59
C ASP A 194 -7.40 -42.63 -18.70
N ALA A 195 -7.65 -42.16 -19.91
CA ALA A 195 -7.59 -40.74 -20.23
C ALA A 195 -8.66 -39.89 -19.52
N GLU A 196 -9.76 -40.49 -19.04
CA GLU A 196 -10.81 -39.80 -18.29
C GLU A 196 -10.39 -39.62 -16.84
N LEU A 197 -9.84 -40.66 -16.21
CA LEU A 197 -9.28 -40.62 -14.85
C LEU A 197 -8.15 -39.59 -14.74
N ILE A 198 -7.19 -39.59 -15.68
CA ILE A 198 -6.10 -38.60 -15.70
C ILE A 198 -6.65 -37.17 -15.75
N ARG A 199 -7.65 -36.91 -16.61
CA ARG A 199 -8.24 -35.57 -16.76
C ARG A 199 -9.01 -35.14 -15.53
N THR A 200 -9.84 -36.02 -14.98
CA THR A 200 -10.71 -35.72 -13.83
C THR A 200 -9.90 -35.49 -12.57
N ALA A 201 -8.88 -36.32 -12.31
CA ALA A 201 -7.94 -36.13 -11.20
C ALA A 201 -7.22 -34.77 -11.30
N PHE A 202 -6.62 -34.48 -12.46
CA PHE A 202 -5.92 -33.19 -12.66
C PHE A 202 -6.86 -31.98 -12.50
N GLN A 203 -8.09 -32.06 -13.00
CA GLN A 203 -9.08 -30.98 -12.86
C GLN A 203 -9.51 -30.77 -11.41
N ALA A 204 -9.68 -31.86 -10.64
CA ALA A 204 -10.01 -31.81 -9.23
C ALA A 204 -8.90 -31.11 -8.43
N ASP A 205 -7.64 -31.49 -8.64
CA ASP A 205 -6.50 -30.88 -7.97
C ASP A 205 -6.34 -29.40 -8.32
N LEU A 206 -6.49 -29.03 -9.59
CA LEU A 206 -6.48 -27.64 -10.01
C LEU A 206 -7.63 -26.83 -9.41
N LYS A 207 -8.81 -27.43 -9.22
CA LYS A 207 -9.94 -26.77 -8.58
C LYS A 207 -9.60 -26.46 -7.11
N THR A 208 -9.05 -27.43 -6.39
CA THR A 208 -8.58 -27.26 -5.01
C THR A 208 -7.52 -26.17 -4.90
N ALA A 209 -6.48 -26.22 -5.75
CA ALA A 209 -5.43 -25.21 -5.79
C ALA A 209 -6.00 -23.79 -6.04
N ARG A 210 -6.94 -23.65 -6.97
CA ARG A 210 -7.59 -22.36 -7.27
C ARG A 210 -8.42 -21.85 -6.10
N MET A 211 -9.17 -22.73 -5.42
CA MET A 211 -9.95 -22.36 -4.25
C MET A 211 -9.05 -21.87 -3.11
N GLN A 212 -7.94 -22.58 -2.86
CA GLN A 212 -6.96 -22.17 -1.86
C GLN A 212 -6.37 -20.80 -2.18
N PHE A 213 -5.90 -20.60 -3.41
CA PHE A 213 -5.36 -19.32 -3.84
C PHE A 213 -6.37 -18.17 -3.74
N GLN A 214 -7.65 -18.42 -4.04
CA GLN A 214 -8.71 -17.42 -3.84
C GLN A 214 -8.90 -17.07 -2.37
N ASN A 215 -8.82 -18.05 -1.47
CA ASN A 215 -8.94 -17.83 -0.03
C ASN A 215 -7.72 -17.07 0.51
N ASP A 216 -6.51 -17.47 0.12
CA ASP A 216 -5.26 -16.78 0.47
C ASP A 216 -5.36 -15.31 0.05
N ARG A 217 -5.78 -15.04 -1.19
CA ARG A 217 -5.98 -13.69 -1.70
C ARG A 217 -7.02 -12.86 -0.94
N LYS A 218 -8.09 -13.49 -0.46
CA LYS A 218 -9.13 -12.80 0.35
C LYS A 218 -8.61 -12.48 1.75
N SER A 219 -7.73 -13.33 2.29
CA SER A 219 -7.11 -13.13 3.60
C SER A 219 -6.01 -12.08 3.60
N LEU A 220 -5.50 -11.68 2.43
CA LEU A 220 -4.53 -10.59 2.33
C LEU A 220 -5.12 -9.28 2.86
N THR A 221 -4.54 -8.79 3.96
CA THR A 221 -4.92 -7.52 4.56
C THR A 221 -4.79 -6.40 3.53
N ARG A 222 -5.87 -5.62 3.35
CA ARG A 222 -5.85 -4.49 2.42
C ARG A 222 -5.05 -3.34 3.01
N VAL A 223 -3.92 -3.02 2.39
CA VAL A 223 -3.10 -1.85 2.73
C VAL A 223 -3.94 -0.57 2.79
N GLY A 224 -4.99 -0.46 1.98
CA GLY A 224 -5.90 0.69 1.97
C GLY A 224 -6.65 0.95 3.28
N ASP A 225 -7.02 -0.09 4.03
CA ASP A 225 -7.74 0.09 5.30
C ASP A 225 -6.77 0.48 6.43
N GLN A 226 -5.57 -0.12 6.42
CA GLN A 226 -4.47 0.29 7.30
C GLN A 226 -4.05 1.74 7.03
N ALA A 227 -3.97 2.14 5.76
CA ALA A 227 -3.60 3.50 5.36
C ALA A 227 -4.55 4.58 5.93
N LYS A 228 -5.84 4.28 6.05
CA LYS A 228 -6.82 5.21 6.66
C LYS A 228 -6.54 5.39 8.15
N ALA A 229 -6.30 4.29 8.87
CA ALA A 229 -5.97 4.34 10.29
C ALA A 229 -4.66 5.11 10.54
N TYR A 230 -3.62 4.84 9.75
CA TYR A 230 -2.34 5.55 9.84
C TYR A 230 -2.50 7.04 9.53
N ALA A 231 -3.33 7.38 8.52
CA ALA A 231 -3.60 8.77 8.18
C ALA A 231 -4.37 9.51 9.29
N HIS A 232 -5.27 8.81 9.99
CA HIS A 232 -5.99 9.34 11.15
C HIS A 232 -5.02 9.65 12.30
N SER A 233 -4.17 8.69 12.66
CA SER A 233 -3.16 8.87 13.73
C SER A 233 -2.23 10.06 13.44
N ARG A 234 -1.76 10.19 12.18
CA ARG A 234 -0.97 11.37 11.79
C ARG A 234 -1.74 12.68 11.95
N LYS A 235 -3.03 12.70 11.57
CA LYS A 235 -3.88 13.89 11.70
C LYS A 235 -4.07 14.28 13.16
N GLU A 236 -4.25 13.32 14.06
CA GLU A 236 -4.35 13.56 15.50
C GLU A 236 -3.05 14.14 16.05
N ALA A 237 -1.89 13.57 15.69
CA ALA A 237 -0.60 14.12 16.07
C ALA A 237 -0.40 15.57 15.60
N TYR A 238 -0.87 15.91 14.39
CA TYR A 238 -0.85 17.28 13.90
C TYR A 238 -1.77 18.20 14.68
N ALA A 239 -2.97 17.73 15.04
CA ALA A 239 -3.91 18.51 15.83
C ALA A 239 -3.35 18.82 17.22
N THR A 240 -2.76 17.83 17.89
CA THR A 240 -2.10 18.00 19.20
C THR A 240 -0.96 18.99 19.14
N ALA A 241 0.00 18.80 18.24
CA ALA A 241 1.14 19.72 18.12
C ALA A 241 0.73 21.15 17.74
N PHE A 242 -0.40 21.33 17.04
CA PHE A 242 -0.94 22.65 16.77
C PHE A 242 -1.66 23.27 17.97
N ALA A 243 -2.36 22.47 18.78
CA ALA A 243 -2.95 22.91 20.03
C ALA A 243 -1.88 23.37 21.03
N ASP A 244 -0.82 22.59 21.19
CA ASP A 244 0.31 22.93 22.06
C ASP A 244 0.99 24.24 21.63
N PHE A 245 1.23 24.39 20.33
CA PHE A 245 1.76 25.64 19.77
C PHE A 245 0.88 26.85 20.08
N LYS A 246 -0.45 26.71 19.96
CA LYS A 246 -1.40 27.79 20.26
C LYS A 246 -1.36 28.20 21.73
N ILE A 247 -1.30 27.21 22.64
CA ILE A 247 -1.21 27.46 24.08
C ILE A 247 0.06 28.25 24.38
N THR A 248 1.22 27.80 23.88
CA THR A 248 2.50 28.50 24.09
C THR A 248 2.49 29.91 23.48
N LEU A 249 1.94 30.07 22.28
CA LEU A 249 1.85 31.38 21.63
C LEU A 249 0.97 32.36 22.41
N GLU A 250 -0.16 31.91 22.93
CA GLU A 250 -1.07 32.76 23.71
C GLU A 250 -0.44 33.17 25.05
N ALA A 251 0.22 32.24 25.75
CA ALA A 251 0.97 32.55 26.96
C ALA A 251 2.07 33.60 26.70
N ALA A 252 2.85 33.44 25.62
CA ALA A 252 3.88 34.39 25.23
C ALA A 252 3.28 35.77 24.89
N ARG A 253 2.13 35.81 24.22
CA ARG A 253 1.41 37.06 23.91
C ARG A 253 0.94 37.79 25.16
N ILE A 254 0.39 37.06 26.13
CA ILE A 254 -0.06 37.63 27.41
C ILE A 254 1.13 38.25 28.14
N ALA A 255 2.25 37.54 28.24
CA ALA A 255 3.47 38.03 28.87
C ALA A 255 4.01 39.30 28.19
N LEU A 256 4.04 39.32 26.84
CA LEU A 256 4.48 40.48 26.07
C LEU A 256 3.57 41.69 26.32
N LYS A 257 2.24 41.50 26.29
CA LYS A 257 1.28 42.58 26.56
C LYS A 257 1.44 43.15 27.96
N ALA A 258 1.61 42.29 28.97
CA ALA A 258 1.82 42.70 30.35
C ALA A 258 3.09 43.56 30.50
N ALA A 259 4.19 43.18 29.83
CA ALA A 259 5.42 43.97 29.84
C ALA A 259 5.25 45.36 29.22
N PHE A 260 4.51 45.46 28.11
CA PHE A 260 4.22 46.75 27.47
C PHE A 260 3.29 47.63 28.32
N ALA A 261 2.30 47.06 29.00
CA ALA A 261 1.38 47.78 29.87
C ALA A 261 2.07 48.28 31.16
N ALA A 262 2.86 47.43 31.81
CA ALA A 262 3.60 47.77 33.02
C ALA A 262 4.57 48.94 32.77
N ASP A 263 5.28 48.91 31.64
CA ASP A 263 6.20 49.98 31.27
C ASP A 263 5.47 51.31 30.93
N ALA A 264 4.30 51.25 30.27
CA ALA A 264 3.48 52.44 30.02
C ALA A 264 3.01 53.13 31.33
N SER A 265 2.70 52.36 32.38
CA SER A 265 2.33 52.92 33.69
C SER A 265 3.48 53.66 34.39
N LYS A 266 4.72 53.22 34.15
CA LYS A 266 5.93 53.85 34.71
C LYS A 266 6.26 55.17 34.03
N THR A 267 5.94 55.32 32.75
CA THR A 267 6.14 56.58 32.01
C THR A 267 5.12 57.68 32.31
N VAL A 268 3.98 57.35 32.93
CA VAL A 268 2.94 58.33 33.31
C VAL A 268 3.08 58.80 34.77
N SER A 269 3.81 58.03 35.59
CA SER A 269 3.97 58.29 37.03
C SER A 269 5.29 59.01 37.38
N ASN A 270 6.08 59.38 36.36
CA ASN A 270 7.30 60.20 36.45
C ASN A 270 7.07 61.50 35.65
#